data_AF-A0A2X3EXE4-F1
#
_entry.id   AF-A0A2X3EXE4-F1
#
_cell.length_a   1.000
_cell.length_b   1.000
_cell.length_c   1.000
_cell.angle_alpha   90.00
_cell.angle_beta   90.00
_cell.angle_gamma   90.00
#
_symmetry.space_group_name_H-M   'P 1'
#
loop_
_entity.id
_entity.type
_entity.pdbx_description
1 polymer ?
#
loop_
_entity_poly.entity_id
_entity_poly.type
_entity_poly.pdbx_seq_one_letter_code
_entity_poly.pdbx_strand_id
1 'polypeptide(L)' 'MKYQLTAHEARVIGCLLEKQVTTPEQYPLSVNAVVTACNQKTNREPVMSLSESEVQALLDTLGETALSAHGQRIR' A
#
# COMPACT_ATOMS: atom_id res chain seq x y z
N MET A 1 -12.12 10.49 -12.88
CA MET A 1 -12.05 9.03 -12.60
C MET A 1 -12.58 8.79 -11.19
N LYS A 2 -13.47 7.82 -10.98
CA LYS A 2 -13.85 7.35 -9.63
C LYS A 2 -13.00 6.12 -9.34
N TYR A 3 -12.04 6.23 -8.43
CA TYR A 3 -11.33 5.07 -7.91
C TYR A 3 -12.20 4.45 -6.81
N GLN A 4 -12.75 3.27 -7.06
CA GLN A 4 -13.38 2.46 -6.02
C GLN A 4 -12.30 1.56 -5.42
N LEU A 5 -11.71 2.02 -4.32
CA LEU A 5 -10.73 1.25 -3.56
C LEU A 5 -11.47 0.42 -2.52
N THR A 6 -11.07 -0.84 -2.37
CA THR A 6 -11.42 -1.64 -1.20
C THR A 6 -10.77 -1.07 0.05
N ALA A 7 -11.28 -1.42 1.24
CA ALA A 7 -10.72 -0.97 2.50
C ALA A 7 -9.22 -1.36 2.66
N HIS A 8 -8.84 -2.51 2.11
CA HIS A 8 -7.46 -3.01 2.16
C HIS A 8 -6.54 -2.25 1.20
N GLU A 9 -6.99 -1.98 -0.03
CA GLU A 9 -6.23 -1.17 -1.00
C GLU A 9 -6.02 0.26 -0.49
N ALA A 10 -7.08 0.88 0.03
CA ALA A 10 -7.01 2.22 0.62
C ALA A 10 -6.02 2.26 1.80
N ARG A 11 -5.97 1.19 2.60
CA ARG A 11 -4.99 1.04 3.69
C ARG A 11 -3.56 1.00 3.17
N VAL A 12 -3.28 0.15 2.18
CA VAL A 12 -1.94 0.01 1.60
C VAL A 12 -1.47 1.34 0.99
N ILE A 13 -2.32 2.01 0.20
CA ILE A 13 -2.01 3.33 -0.37
C ILE A 13 -1.76 4.36 0.73
N GLY A 14 -2.63 4.40 1.75
CA GLY A 14 -2.48 5.33 2.87
C GLY A 14 -1.16 5.13 3.62
N CYS A 15 -0.75 3.89 3.82
CA CYS A 15 0.55 3.57 4.43
C CYS A 15 1.72 4.05 3.56
N LEU A 16 1.68 3.84 2.25
CA LEU A 16 2.73 4.31 1.33
C LEU A 16 2.83 5.84 1.35
N LEU A 17 1.70 6.54 1.27
CA LEU A 17 1.65 8.01 1.31
C LEU A 17 2.14 8.57 2.65
N GLU A 18 1.69 7.99 3.78
CA GLU A 18 2.12 8.40 5.12
C GLU A 18 3.64 8.26 5.26
N LYS A 19 4.20 7.09 4.92
CA LYS A 19 5.63 6.81 5.10
C LYS A 19 6.53 7.53 4.10
N GLN A 20 6.03 7.85 2.91
CA GLN A 20 6.77 8.71 1.98
C GLN A 20 7.02 10.10 2.57
N VAL A 21 6.07 10.64 3.35
CA VAL A 21 6.19 11.96 3.98
C VAL A 21 6.89 11.89 5.34
N THR A 22 6.53 10.92 6.17
CA THR A 22 6.99 10.84 7.56
C THR A 22 8.33 10.13 7.73
N THR A 23 8.69 9.22 6.83
CA THR A 23 9.93 8.43 6.85
C THR A 23 10.52 8.29 5.44
N PRO A 24 10.87 9.40 4.76
CA PRO A 24 11.33 9.38 3.37
C PRO A 24 12.61 8.58 3.16
N GLU A 25 13.44 8.44 4.18
CA GLU A 25 14.69 7.67 4.16
C GLU A 25 14.49 6.16 4.03
N GLN A 26 13.29 5.67 4.38
CA GLN A 26 12.91 4.26 4.26
C GLN A 26 12.18 3.96 2.95
N TYR A 27 12.00 4.97 2.09
CA TYR A 27 11.31 4.81 0.82
C TYR A 27 12.31 4.54 -0.31
N PRO A 28 12.04 3.57 -1.22
CA PRO A 28 10.84 2.74 -1.33
C PRO A 28 10.76 1.66 -0.24
N LEU A 29 9.54 1.46 0.29
CA LEU A 29 9.26 0.46 1.32
C LEU A 29 9.32 -0.97 0.75
N SER A 30 9.89 -1.89 1.53
CA SER A 30 9.76 -3.33 1.28
C SER A 30 8.36 -3.83 1.63
N VAL A 31 7.96 -5.00 1.11
CA VAL A 31 6.66 -5.62 1.39
C VAL A 31 6.43 -5.78 2.90
N ASN A 32 7.46 -6.24 3.63
CA ASN A 32 7.41 -6.38 5.09
C ASN A 32 7.21 -5.04 5.82
N ALA A 33 7.79 -3.96 5.31
CA ALA A 33 7.58 -2.63 5.86
C ALA A 33 6.14 -2.14 5.62
N VAL A 34 5.56 -2.45 4.45
CA VAL A 34 4.15 -2.17 4.14
C VAL A 34 3.21 -2.98 5.04
N VAL A 35 3.48 -4.27 5.25
CA VAL A 35 2.73 -5.13 6.21
C VAL A 35 2.74 -4.52 7.60
N THR A 36 3.92 -4.15 8.08
CA THR A 36 4.10 -3.54 9.41
C THR A 36 3.31 -2.23 9.51
N ALA A 37 3.35 -1.39 8.47
CA ALA A 37 2.61 -0.14 8.42
C ALA A 37 1.09 -0.35 8.36
N CYS A 38 0.60 -1.37 7.63
CA CYS A 38 -0.83 -1.68 7.54
C CYS A 38 -1.40 -2.18 8.87
N ASN A 39 -0.60 -2.95 9.61
CA ASN A 39 -0.95 -3.60 10.88
C ASN A 39 -0.54 -2.77 12.11
N GLN A 40 -0.14 -1.51 11.91
CA GLN A 40 0.26 -0.62 12.99
C GLN A 40 -0.91 -0.44 13.99
N LYS A 41 -0.63 -0.56 15.29
CA LYS A 41 -1.65 -0.41 16.36
C LYS A 41 -2.08 1.03 16.61
N THR A 42 -1.27 1.99 16.17
CA THR A 42 -1.52 3.42 16.30
C THR A 42 -1.78 4.03 14.92
N ASN A 43 -2.62 5.07 14.88
CA ASN A 43 -3.00 5.76 13.63
C ASN A 43 -3.66 4.85 12.58
N ARG A 44 -4.35 3.79 13.01
CA ARG A 44 -5.10 2.87 12.13
C ARG A 44 -6.47 2.59 12.71
N GLU A 45 -7.50 2.88 11.94
CA GLU A 45 -8.89 2.55 12.27
C GLU A 45 -9.58 1.95 11.02
N PRO A 46 -10.07 0.69 11.08
CA PRO A 46 -9.80 -0.31 12.11
C PRO A 46 -8.33 -0.78 12.07
N VAL A 47 -7.83 -1.28 13.20
CA VAL A 47 -6.56 -2.03 13.24
C VAL A 47 -6.75 -3.33 12.45
N MET A 48 -5.84 -3.58 11.51
CA MET A 48 -5.85 -4.76 10.63
C MET A 48 -4.72 -5.73 11.00
N SER A 49 -4.83 -6.96 10.50
CA SER A 49 -3.81 -7.98 10.62
C SER A 49 -3.65 -8.70 9.29
N LEU A 50 -3.12 -7.97 8.30
CA LEU A 50 -2.86 -8.48 6.96
C LEU A 50 -1.59 -9.33 6.94
N SER A 51 -1.65 -10.46 6.24
CA SER A 51 -0.49 -11.28 5.93
C SER A 51 0.36 -10.65 4.82
N GLU A 52 1.61 -11.10 4.71
CA GLU A 52 2.51 -10.68 3.64
C GLU A 52 1.95 -11.03 2.26
N SER A 53 1.34 -12.21 2.10
CA SER A 53 0.72 -12.63 0.84
C SER A 53 -0.49 -11.77 0.45
N GLU A 54 -1.31 -11.35 1.42
CA GLU A 54 -2.43 -10.44 1.15
C GLU A 54 -1.92 -9.06 0.72
N VAL A 55 -0.91 -8.52 1.40
CA VAL A 55 -0.30 -7.24 1.04
C VAL A 55 0.36 -7.30 -0.33
N GLN A 56 1.07 -8.40 -0.64
CA GLN A 56 1.66 -8.60 -1.95
C GLN A 56 0.59 -8.61 -3.06
N ALA A 57 -0.48 -9.39 -2.89
CA ALA A 57 -1.58 -9.44 -3.86
C ALA A 57 -2.26 -8.07 -4.06
N LEU A 58 -2.40 -7.29 -2.99
CA LEU A 58 -2.93 -5.93 -3.05
C LEU A 58 -1.97 -4.99 -3.78
N LEU A 59 -0.66 -5.08 -3.52
CA LEU A 59 0.36 -4.31 -4.23
C LEU A 59 0.40 -4.65 -5.72
N ASP A 60 0.25 -5.93 -6.08
CA ASP A 60 0.19 -6.38 -7.46
C ASP A 60 -1.07 -5.84 -8.15
N THR A 61 -2.23 -5.90 -7.49
CA THR A 61 -3.51 -5.35 -7.99
C THR A 61 -3.44 -3.83 -8.15
N LEU A 62 -2.85 -3.13 -7.19
CA LEU A 62 -2.64 -1.69 -7.24
C LEU A 62 -1.61 -1.31 -8.30
N GLY A 63 -0.56 -2.11 -8.45
CA GLY A 63 0.42 -2.00 -9.54
C GLY A 63 -0.29 -2.14 -10.87
N GLU A 64 -1.10 -3.17 -11.09
CA GLU A 64 -1.87 -3.33 -12.32
C GLU A 64 -2.87 -2.20 -12.55
N THR A 65 -3.54 -1.69 -11.50
CA THR A 65 -4.56 -0.63 -11.63
C THR A 65 -3.93 0.76 -11.82
N ALA A 66 -2.87 1.08 -11.09
CA ALA A 66 -2.12 2.34 -11.21
C ALA A 66 -1.30 2.36 -12.50
N LEU A 67 -0.73 1.23 -12.92
CA LEU A 67 0.03 1.11 -14.17
C LEU A 67 -0.88 0.98 -15.40
N SER A 68 -2.11 0.46 -15.25
CA SER A 68 -3.13 0.54 -16.32
C SER A 68 -3.65 1.97 -16.51
N ALA A 69 -3.62 2.81 -15.46
CA ALA A 69 -3.95 4.23 -15.55
C ALA A 69 -2.73 5.12 -15.92
N HIS A 70 -1.51 4.66 -15.65
CA HIS A 70 -0.26 5.37 -15.90
C HIS A 70 0.73 4.43 -16.58
N GLY A 71 0.42 4.08 -17.83
CA GLY A 71 1.22 3.16 -18.63
C GLY A 71 2.70 3.50 -18.57
N GLN A 72 3.47 2.68 -17.86
CA GLN A 72 4.88 2.40 -18.09
C GLN A 72 5.30 1.22 -17.22
N ARG A 73 4.99 0.01 -17.71
CA ARG A 73 5.77 -1.20 -17.41
C ARG A 73 7.24 -0.86 -17.61
N ILE A 74 7.97 -0.64 -16.53
CA ILE A 74 9.43 -0.74 -16.51
C ILE A 74 9.71 -2.22 -16.82
N ARG A 75 10.20 -2.47 -18.04
CA ARG A 75 10.85 -3.72 -18.42
C ARG A 75 12.26 -3.74 -17.89
#